data_AF-A0A1Y1ZUE8-F1
#
_entry.id   AF-A0A1Y1ZUE8-F1
#
_cell.length_a   1.000
_cell.length_b   1.000
_cell.length_c   1.000
_cell.angle_alpha   90.00
_cell.angle_beta   90.00
_cell.angle_gamma   90.00
#
_symmetry.space_group_name_H-M   'P 1'
#
loop_
_entity.id
_entity.type
_entity.pdbx_description
1 polymer ?
#
loop_
_entity_poly.entity_id
_entity_poly.type
_entity_poly.pdbx_seq_one_letter_code
_entity_poly.pdbx_strand_id
1 'polypeptide(L)'
;MVVFNRTKKKLQAAELEKQRLEDEIVAQRRAQQASLELQERRMEATRRQLESAHLAREDLERQAAEQRVIEYEKARLEAERLDREARIRAEKHSRIKAASPETLRDLRELIRDKYQLDLEIWELRNARRPDRWIVDVKMEKADAVVSEIMAMVVVWERREDGDWNDDEWERVQEIRERLMSGGIRIWANESIWTEGGAEKARASGVGRRGTRMSMRHEAPDRRYSLREMDGRSTVRRREE
;
A
#
# COMPACT_ATOMS: atom_id res chain seq x y z
N MET A 1 -42.95 40.62 102.15
CA MET A 1 -41.89 39.76 101.58
C MET A 1 -42.16 39.22 100.16
N VAL A 2 -43.28 39.51 99.48
CA VAL A 2 -43.58 38.94 98.14
C VAL A 2 -42.98 39.74 96.96
N VAL A 3 -42.71 41.04 97.14
CA VAL A 3 -42.22 41.93 96.06
C VAL A 3 -40.75 41.66 95.70
N PHE A 4 -39.92 41.27 96.66
CA PHE A 4 -38.48 40.98 96.48
C PHE A 4 -38.22 39.73 95.60
N ASN A 5 -39.15 38.76 95.61
CA ASN A 5 -39.06 37.57 94.74
C ASN A 5 -39.39 37.87 93.27
N ARG A 6 -40.17 38.94 92.98
CA ARG A 6 -40.51 39.32 91.60
C ARG A 6 -39.34 40.02 90.90
N THR A 7 -38.56 40.83 91.60
CA THR A 7 -37.38 41.51 91.04
C THR A 7 -36.22 40.53 90.78
N LYS A 8 -35.99 39.57 91.68
CA LYS A 8 -35.00 38.50 91.46
C LYS A 8 -35.31 37.63 90.24
N LYS A 9 -36.59 37.28 90.03
CA LYS A 9 -37.02 36.56 88.82
C LYS A 9 -36.84 37.37 87.54
N LYS A 10 -37.11 38.69 87.58
CA LYS A 10 -36.87 39.58 86.44
C LYS A 10 -35.39 39.71 86.10
N LEU A 11 -34.52 39.79 87.11
CA LEU A 11 -33.08 39.84 86.92
C LEU A 11 -32.55 38.55 86.29
N GLN A 12 -32.98 37.39 86.81
CA GLN A 12 -32.61 36.08 86.23
C GLN A 12 -33.13 35.90 84.81
N ALA A 13 -34.34 36.38 84.50
CA ALA A 13 -34.88 36.36 83.14
C ALA A 13 -34.06 37.25 82.19
N ALA A 14 -33.68 38.45 82.63
CA ALA A 14 -32.84 39.36 81.86
C ALA A 14 -31.41 38.84 81.65
N GLU A 15 -30.82 38.18 82.65
CA GLU A 15 -29.51 37.51 82.52
C GLU A 15 -29.57 36.36 81.53
N LEU A 16 -30.63 35.54 81.57
CA LEU A 16 -30.84 34.44 80.63
C LEU A 16 -31.07 34.95 79.20
N GLU A 17 -31.80 36.05 79.04
CA GLU A 17 -32.02 36.70 77.75
C GLU A 17 -30.72 37.28 77.19
N LYS A 18 -29.91 37.93 78.04
CA LYS A 18 -28.58 38.40 77.68
C LYS A 18 -27.66 37.25 77.24
N GLN A 19 -27.66 36.13 77.97
CA GLN A 19 -26.89 34.93 77.60
C GLN A 19 -27.35 34.37 76.24
N ARG A 20 -28.66 34.30 76.00
CA ARG A 20 -29.19 33.85 74.69
C ARG A 20 -28.75 34.73 73.54
N LEU A 21 -28.77 36.05 73.72
CA LEU A 21 -28.30 37.00 72.71
C LEU A 21 -26.79 36.87 72.47
N GLU A 22 -26.00 36.70 73.53
CA GLU A 22 -24.55 36.44 73.41
C GLU A 22 -24.27 35.14 72.66
N ASP A 23 -24.97 34.06 73.00
CA ASP A 23 -24.87 32.76 72.32
C ASP A 23 -25.30 32.86 70.84
N GLU A 24 -26.37 33.61 70.54
CA GLU A 24 -26.84 33.84 69.19
C GLU A 24 -25.80 34.62 68.35
N ILE A 25 -25.21 35.67 68.92
CA ILE A 25 -24.13 36.43 68.25
C ILE A 25 -22.91 35.53 68.00
N VAL A 26 -22.53 34.69 68.97
CA VAL A 26 -21.42 33.73 68.80
C VAL A 26 -21.77 32.69 67.71
N ALA A 27 -22.99 32.18 67.69
CA ALA A 27 -23.47 31.24 66.68
C ALA A 27 -23.46 31.87 65.28
N GLN A 28 -23.95 33.11 65.14
CA GLN A 28 -23.91 33.85 63.87
C GLN A 28 -22.47 34.08 63.38
N ARG A 29 -21.55 34.45 64.27
CA ARG A 29 -20.13 34.62 63.91
C ARG A 29 -19.49 33.30 63.47
N ARG A 30 -19.75 32.20 64.17
CA ARG A 30 -19.27 30.87 63.79
C ARG A 30 -19.84 30.44 62.44
N ALA A 31 -21.12 30.70 62.19
CA ALA A 31 -21.75 30.39 60.91
C ALA A 31 -21.13 31.21 59.75
N GLN A 32 -20.88 32.51 59.98
CA GLN A 32 -20.20 33.38 59.01
C GLN A 32 -18.77 32.89 58.74
N GLN A 33 -18.00 32.58 59.78
CA GLN A 33 -16.65 32.02 59.64
C GLN A 33 -16.66 30.70 58.87
N ALA A 34 -17.55 29.77 59.22
CA ALA A 34 -17.69 28.49 58.52
C ALA A 34 -18.07 28.70 57.04
N SER A 35 -18.90 29.71 56.73
CA SER A 35 -19.26 30.02 55.34
C SER A 35 -18.09 30.57 54.53
N LEU A 36 -17.25 31.41 55.14
CA LEU A 36 -16.04 31.94 54.52
C LEU A 36 -15.00 30.83 54.29
N GLU A 37 -14.75 29.99 55.30
CA GLU A 37 -13.85 28.84 55.17
C GLU A 37 -14.32 27.88 54.07
N LEU A 38 -15.63 27.65 53.97
CA LEU A 38 -16.20 26.82 52.90
C LEU A 38 -16.00 27.47 51.52
N GLN A 39 -16.17 28.79 51.43
CA GLN A 39 -15.94 29.55 50.20
C GLN A 39 -14.46 29.51 49.79
N GLU A 40 -13.54 29.69 50.73
CA GLU A 40 -12.09 29.59 50.50
C GLU A 40 -11.71 28.19 50.02
N ARG A 41 -12.20 27.13 50.68
CA ARG A 41 -11.96 25.74 50.24
C ARG A 41 -12.48 25.47 48.83
N ARG A 42 -13.63 26.04 48.47
CA ARG A 42 -14.17 25.95 47.10
C ARG A 42 -13.26 26.66 46.10
N MET A 43 -12.81 27.87 46.42
CA MET A 43 -11.90 28.63 45.57
C MET A 43 -10.55 27.90 45.40
N GLU A 44 -9.97 27.39 46.48
CA GLU A 44 -8.75 26.58 46.43
C GLU A 44 -8.92 25.31 45.60
N ALA A 45 -10.05 24.59 45.76
CA ALA A 45 -10.34 23.42 44.96
C ALA A 45 -10.44 23.77 43.46
N THR A 46 -11.12 24.86 43.11
CA THR A 46 -11.19 25.31 41.71
C THR A 46 -9.83 25.72 41.17
N ARG A 47 -8.99 26.38 41.98
CA ARG A 47 -7.62 26.75 41.61
C ARG A 47 -6.77 25.51 41.32
N ARG A 48 -6.80 24.51 42.20
CA ARG A 48 -6.08 23.23 42.00
C ARG A 48 -6.57 22.50 40.75
N GLN A 49 -7.88 22.51 40.49
CA GLN A 49 -8.44 21.93 39.27
C GLN A 49 -7.93 22.65 38.01
N LEU A 50 -7.93 23.98 38.00
CA LEU A 50 -7.41 24.76 36.89
C LEU A 50 -5.91 24.54 36.68
N GLU A 51 -5.11 24.52 37.75
CA GLU A 51 -3.68 24.22 37.68
C GLU A 51 -3.42 22.81 37.13
N SER A 52 -4.17 21.81 37.59
CA SER A 52 -4.05 20.43 37.08
C SER A 52 -4.45 20.32 35.60
N ALA A 53 -5.49 21.03 35.18
CA ALA A 53 -5.94 21.06 33.79
C ALA A 53 -4.93 21.77 32.88
N HIS A 54 -4.28 22.82 33.39
CA HIS A 54 -3.21 23.52 32.68
C HIS A 54 -2.02 22.59 32.43
N LEU A 55 -1.53 21.91 33.46
CA LEU A 55 -0.42 20.95 33.34
C LEU A 55 -0.75 19.82 32.36
N ALA A 56 -1.96 19.25 32.45
CA ALA A 56 -2.39 18.19 31.53
C ALA A 56 -2.41 18.68 30.07
N ARG A 57 -2.82 19.92 29.84
CA ARG A 57 -2.81 20.54 28.50
C ARG A 57 -1.38 20.75 27.99
N GLU A 58 -0.48 21.26 28.84
CA GLU A 58 0.93 21.43 28.47
C GLU A 58 1.60 20.10 28.11
N ASP A 59 1.32 19.03 28.86
CA ASP A 59 1.87 17.70 28.58
C ASP A 59 1.34 17.13 27.26
N LEU A 60 0.05 17.32 26.96
CA LEU A 60 -0.51 16.95 25.66
C LEU A 60 0.11 17.75 24.52
N GLU A 61 0.35 19.05 24.72
CA GLU A 61 1.00 19.90 23.72
C GLU A 61 2.47 19.47 23.48
N ARG A 62 3.20 19.09 24.55
CA ARG A 62 4.56 18.52 24.44
C ARG A 62 4.56 17.20 23.67
N GLN A 63 3.66 16.27 24.02
CA GLN A 63 3.55 14.99 23.31
C GLN A 63 3.21 15.19 21.83
N ALA A 64 2.28 16.10 21.51
CA ALA A 64 1.94 16.43 20.14
C ALA A 64 3.13 17.05 19.38
N ALA A 65 3.93 17.90 20.04
CA ALA A 65 5.14 18.46 19.46
C ALA A 65 6.20 17.38 19.19
N GLU A 66 6.42 16.46 20.14
CA GLU A 66 7.34 15.32 19.99
C GLU A 66 6.91 14.41 18.82
N GLN A 67 5.61 14.08 18.73
CA GLN A 67 5.08 13.28 17.62
C GLN A 67 5.32 13.94 16.27
N ARG A 68 5.12 15.27 16.16
CA ARG A 68 5.40 16.00 14.91
C ARG A 68 6.88 15.93 14.51
N VAL A 69 7.80 15.98 15.48
CA VAL A 69 9.24 15.83 15.20
C VAL A 69 9.53 14.42 14.69
N ILE A 70 9.00 13.38 15.35
CA ILE A 70 9.18 11.98 14.93
C ILE A 70 8.61 11.75 13.52
N GLU A 71 7.41 12.24 13.25
CA GLU A 71 6.78 12.12 11.93
C GLU A 71 7.59 12.83 10.84
N TYR A 72 8.09 14.03 11.13
CA TYR A 72 8.97 14.76 10.22
C TYR A 72 10.28 14.02 9.95
N GLU A 73 10.94 13.48 10.98
CA GLU A 73 12.16 12.69 10.81
C GLU A 73 11.91 11.42 10.00
N LYS A 74 10.80 10.72 10.25
CA LYS A 74 10.39 9.55 9.50
C LYS A 74 10.16 9.89 8.02
N ALA A 75 9.45 10.97 7.74
CA ALA A 75 9.21 11.44 6.38
C ALA A 75 10.52 11.82 5.68
N ARG A 76 11.46 12.46 6.39
CA ARG A 76 12.79 12.80 5.87
C ARG A 76 13.59 11.55 5.48
N LEU A 77 13.62 10.54 6.35
CA LEU A 77 14.33 9.29 6.09
C LEU A 77 13.71 8.51 4.93
N GLU A 78 12.39 8.50 4.83
CA GLU A 78 11.68 7.87 3.72
C GLU A 78 11.97 8.56 2.38
N ALA A 79 11.97 9.89 2.36
CA ALA A 79 12.36 10.67 1.18
C ALA A 79 13.81 10.38 0.75
N GLU A 80 14.75 10.30 1.70
CA GLU A 80 16.15 9.94 1.40
C GLU A 80 16.27 8.52 0.85
N ARG A 81 15.52 7.56 1.40
CA ARG A 81 15.48 6.18 0.89
C ARG A 81 14.99 6.14 -0.56
N LEU A 82 13.90 6.86 -0.86
CA LEU A 82 13.35 6.94 -2.20
C LEU A 82 14.31 7.60 -3.19
N ASP A 83 15.01 8.67 -2.81
CA ASP A 83 16.05 9.30 -3.63
C ASP A 83 17.20 8.33 -3.93
N ARG A 84 17.67 7.61 -2.90
CA ARG A 84 18.74 6.61 -3.06
C ARG A 84 18.34 5.49 -4.00
N GLU A 85 17.12 4.96 -3.84
CA GLU A 85 16.58 3.95 -4.76
C GLU A 85 16.45 4.48 -6.19
N ALA A 86 15.99 5.72 -6.36
CA ALA A 86 15.87 6.35 -7.67
C ALA A 86 17.25 6.52 -8.33
N ARG A 87 18.28 6.93 -7.57
CA ARG A 87 19.66 7.01 -8.07
C ARG A 87 20.21 5.66 -8.49
N ILE A 88 20.02 4.62 -7.68
CA ILE A 88 20.46 3.25 -8.02
C ILE A 88 19.74 2.78 -9.29
N ARG A 89 18.42 3.03 -9.41
CA ARG A 89 17.66 2.69 -10.63
C ARG A 89 18.17 3.47 -11.85
N ALA A 90 18.45 4.76 -11.70
CA ALA A 90 18.98 5.59 -12.78
C ALA A 90 20.39 5.17 -13.20
N GLU A 91 21.27 4.84 -12.24
CA GLU A 91 22.62 4.34 -12.51
C GLU A 91 22.58 2.98 -13.21
N LYS A 92 21.74 2.06 -12.73
CA LYS A 92 21.49 0.78 -13.41
C LYS A 92 21.00 1.01 -14.83
N HIS A 93 20.02 1.91 -15.00
CA HIS A 93 19.50 2.25 -16.32
C HIS A 93 20.58 2.86 -17.23
N SER A 94 21.44 3.75 -16.72
CA SER A 94 22.55 4.31 -17.52
C SER A 94 23.58 3.25 -17.89
N ARG A 95 23.86 2.29 -17.00
CA ARG A 95 24.77 1.17 -17.26
C ARG A 95 24.22 0.21 -18.32
N ILE A 96 22.92 -0.07 -18.29
CA ILE A 96 22.26 -0.91 -19.31
C ILE A 96 22.18 -0.17 -20.65
N LYS A 97 21.94 1.15 -20.61
CA LYS A 97 21.81 2.01 -21.79
C LYS A 97 23.08 2.04 -22.63
N ALA A 98 24.23 2.19 -21.98
CA ALA A 98 25.50 1.95 -22.64
C ALA A 98 25.58 0.45 -22.94
N ALA A 99 25.19 0.06 -24.15
CA ALA A 99 25.22 -1.34 -24.60
C ALA A 99 26.66 -1.84 -24.77
N SER A 100 27.40 -1.81 -23.68
CA SER A 100 28.80 -2.15 -23.62
C SER A 100 28.95 -3.66 -23.90
N PRO A 101 30.12 -4.10 -24.35
CA PRO A 101 30.42 -5.52 -24.48
C PRO A 101 30.16 -6.32 -23.20
N GLU A 102 30.19 -5.69 -22.03
CA GLU A 102 29.84 -6.31 -20.75
C GLU A 102 28.34 -6.58 -20.66
N THR A 103 27.48 -5.61 -21.00
CA THR A 103 26.02 -5.82 -20.99
C THR A 103 25.57 -6.94 -21.94
N LEU A 104 26.24 -7.10 -23.08
CA LEU A 104 25.98 -8.21 -24.01
C LEU A 104 26.40 -9.57 -23.44
N ARG A 105 27.48 -9.61 -22.65
CA ARG A 105 27.90 -10.82 -21.92
C ARG A 105 26.89 -11.14 -20.83
N ASP A 106 26.48 -10.15 -20.05
CA ASP A 106 25.48 -10.31 -19.00
C ASP A 106 24.15 -10.83 -19.58
N LEU A 107 23.68 -10.27 -20.70
CA LEU A 107 22.50 -10.78 -21.41
C LEU A 107 22.66 -12.25 -21.82
N ARG A 108 23.85 -12.63 -22.31
CA ARG A 108 24.13 -14.02 -22.69
C ARG A 108 24.09 -14.97 -21.49
N GLU A 109 24.62 -14.57 -20.34
CA GLU A 109 24.54 -15.37 -19.12
C GLU A 109 23.09 -15.47 -18.64
N LEU A 110 22.31 -14.40 -18.67
CA LEU A 110 20.87 -14.45 -18.36
C LEU A 110 20.10 -15.42 -19.26
N ILE A 111 20.39 -15.44 -20.57
CA ILE A 111 19.78 -16.40 -21.49
C ILE A 111 20.15 -17.85 -21.14
N ARG A 112 21.40 -18.10 -20.76
CA ARG A 112 21.86 -19.43 -20.32
C ARG A 112 21.18 -19.84 -19.03
N ASP A 113 21.12 -18.95 -18.05
CA ASP A 113 20.46 -19.18 -16.77
C ASP A 113 18.97 -19.49 -16.96
N LYS A 114 18.30 -18.75 -17.84
CA LYS A 114 16.90 -19.03 -18.22
C LYS A 114 16.75 -20.43 -18.79
N TYR A 115 17.60 -20.80 -19.74
CA TYR A 115 17.56 -22.13 -20.36
C TYR A 115 17.85 -23.24 -19.35
N GLN A 116 18.81 -23.03 -18.46
CA GLN A 116 19.14 -23.97 -17.38
C GLN A 116 17.95 -24.15 -16.43
N LEU A 117 17.28 -23.06 -16.03
CA LEU A 117 16.07 -23.12 -15.20
C LEU A 117 14.94 -23.86 -15.91
N ASP A 118 14.73 -23.62 -17.21
CA ASP A 118 13.72 -24.35 -17.99
C ASP A 118 14.00 -25.86 -18.04
N LEU A 119 15.26 -26.27 -18.21
CA LEU A 119 15.65 -27.67 -18.18
C LEU A 119 15.37 -28.29 -16.81
N GLU A 120 15.73 -27.62 -15.72
CA GLU A 120 15.48 -28.08 -14.37
C GLU A 120 13.98 -28.19 -14.06
N ILE A 121 13.17 -27.22 -14.49
CA ILE A 121 11.71 -27.27 -14.39
C ILE A 121 11.17 -28.45 -15.20
N TRP A 122 11.69 -28.67 -16.41
CA TRP A 122 11.27 -29.76 -17.28
C TRP A 122 11.58 -31.14 -16.71
N GLU A 123 12.75 -31.31 -16.10
CA GLU A 123 13.14 -32.53 -15.39
C GLU A 123 12.19 -32.82 -14.21
N LEU A 124 11.76 -31.77 -13.51
CA LEU A 124 10.85 -31.84 -12.36
C LEU A 124 9.35 -31.86 -12.74
N ARG A 125 8.99 -31.98 -14.02
CA ARG A 125 7.58 -31.93 -14.45
C ARG A 125 6.67 -33.00 -13.84
N ASN A 126 7.25 -34.11 -13.39
CA ASN A 126 6.54 -35.20 -12.72
C ASN A 126 6.77 -35.22 -11.20
N ALA A 127 7.20 -34.09 -10.61
CA ALA A 127 7.40 -33.98 -9.17
C ALA A 127 6.12 -34.30 -8.39
N ARG A 128 6.27 -34.98 -7.25
CA ARG A 128 5.15 -35.33 -6.37
C ARG A 128 4.57 -34.05 -5.76
N ARG A 129 3.30 -34.11 -5.35
CA ARG A 129 2.59 -32.96 -4.76
C ARG A 129 3.38 -32.22 -3.65
N PRO A 130 4.08 -32.92 -2.71
CA PRO A 130 4.87 -32.24 -1.68
C PRO A 130 6.09 -31.48 -2.20
N ASP A 131 6.60 -31.80 -3.39
CA ASP A 131 7.83 -31.22 -3.96
C ASP A 131 7.52 -30.10 -4.97
N ARG A 132 6.24 -29.86 -5.28
CA ARG A 132 5.83 -28.88 -6.30
C ARG A 132 6.29 -27.45 -5.99
N TRP A 133 6.36 -27.09 -4.72
CA TRP A 133 6.84 -25.77 -4.30
C TRP A 133 8.28 -25.49 -4.77
N ILE A 134 9.12 -26.52 -4.90
CA ILE A 134 10.51 -26.36 -5.41
C ILE A 134 10.46 -25.92 -6.87
N VAL A 135 9.55 -26.52 -7.65
CA VAL A 135 9.36 -26.18 -9.06
C VAL A 135 8.74 -24.79 -9.19
N ASP A 136 7.77 -24.43 -8.35
CA ASP A 136 7.14 -23.11 -8.35
C ASP A 136 8.18 -22.00 -8.08
N VAL A 137 9.10 -22.22 -7.12
CA VAL A 137 10.22 -21.30 -6.86
C VAL A 137 11.15 -21.18 -8.08
N LYS A 138 11.40 -22.28 -8.81
CA LYS A 138 12.20 -22.23 -10.04
C LYS A 138 11.48 -21.51 -11.18
N MET A 139 10.16 -21.70 -11.31
CA MET A 139 9.33 -20.98 -12.26
C MET A 139 9.37 -19.47 -12.02
N GLU A 140 9.20 -19.05 -10.76
CA GLU A 140 9.28 -17.64 -10.37
C GLU A 140 10.65 -17.04 -10.72
N LYS A 141 11.74 -17.78 -10.44
CA LYS A 141 13.09 -17.38 -10.83
C LYS A 141 13.24 -17.25 -12.35
N ALA A 142 12.70 -18.19 -13.12
CA ALA A 142 12.76 -18.16 -14.57
C ALA A 142 12.00 -16.94 -15.14
N ASP A 143 10.83 -16.63 -14.58
CA ASP A 143 10.05 -15.45 -14.96
C ASP A 143 10.77 -14.14 -14.59
N ALA A 144 11.46 -14.10 -13.45
CA ALA A 144 12.28 -12.97 -13.06
C ALA A 144 13.46 -12.75 -14.04
N VAL A 145 14.13 -13.84 -14.46
CA VAL A 145 15.21 -13.78 -15.46
C VAL A 145 14.69 -13.31 -16.82
N VAL A 146 13.54 -13.81 -17.27
CA VAL A 146 12.89 -13.33 -18.51
C VAL A 146 12.56 -11.84 -18.41
N SER A 147 12.06 -11.38 -17.27
CA SER A 147 11.74 -9.97 -17.03
C SER A 147 12.99 -9.09 -17.12
N GLU A 148 14.12 -9.54 -16.57
CA GLU A 148 15.40 -8.83 -16.66
C GLU A 148 15.92 -8.77 -18.11
N ILE A 149 15.84 -9.88 -18.85
CA ILE A 149 16.18 -9.94 -20.28
C ILE A 149 15.34 -8.93 -21.08
N MET A 150 14.02 -8.90 -20.84
CA MET A 150 13.14 -7.95 -21.51
C MET A 150 13.49 -6.50 -21.14
N ALA A 151 13.76 -6.21 -19.87
CA ALA A 151 14.14 -4.88 -19.43
C ALA A 151 15.44 -4.41 -20.10
N MET A 152 16.47 -5.26 -20.19
CA MET A 152 17.72 -4.94 -20.88
C MET A 152 17.49 -4.61 -22.36
N VAL A 153 16.72 -5.43 -23.06
CA VAL A 153 16.47 -5.26 -24.50
C VAL A 153 15.55 -4.06 -24.79
N VAL A 154 14.60 -3.74 -23.90
CA VAL A 154 13.76 -2.53 -24.01
C VAL A 154 14.60 -1.26 -23.94
N VAL A 155 15.63 -1.23 -23.08
CA VAL A 155 16.50 -0.06 -22.94
C VAL A 155 17.32 0.20 -24.22
N TRP A 156 17.59 -0.83 -25.03
CA TRP A 156 18.25 -0.70 -26.34
C TRP A 156 17.31 -0.21 -27.44
N GLU A 157 16.47 0.77 -27.13
CA GLU A 157 15.39 1.22 -28.01
C GLU A 157 15.87 2.11 -29.16
N ARG A 158 16.95 2.88 -28.95
CA ARG A 158 17.48 3.81 -29.94
C ARG A 158 18.89 3.42 -30.33
N ARG A 159 19.18 3.50 -31.63
CA ARG A 159 20.51 3.24 -32.17
C ARG A 159 21.57 4.15 -31.55
N GLU A 160 21.19 5.39 -31.26
CA GLU A 160 22.04 6.42 -30.65
C GLU A 160 22.54 6.07 -29.24
N ASP A 161 21.94 5.07 -28.60
CA ASP A 161 22.27 4.68 -27.24
C ASP A 161 23.50 3.76 -27.17
N GLY A 162 23.99 3.26 -28.30
CA GLY A 162 25.24 2.50 -28.39
C GLY A 162 26.00 2.74 -29.69
N ASP A 163 27.29 2.43 -29.68
CA ASP A 163 28.16 2.51 -30.86
C ASP A 163 27.93 1.30 -31.80
N TRP A 164 26.69 1.08 -32.21
CA TRP A 164 26.28 -0.07 -33.02
C TRP A 164 26.56 0.12 -34.50
N ASN A 165 27.15 -0.89 -35.13
CA ASN A 165 27.13 -0.99 -36.58
C ASN A 165 25.71 -1.30 -37.10
N ASP A 166 25.42 -1.02 -38.38
CA ASP A 166 24.14 -1.30 -39.03
C ASP A 166 23.71 -2.76 -38.85
N ASP A 167 24.62 -3.70 -39.12
CA ASP A 167 24.34 -5.15 -39.02
C ASP A 167 24.07 -5.60 -37.57
N GLU A 168 24.74 -4.98 -36.60
CA GLU A 168 24.55 -5.31 -35.18
C GLU A 168 23.21 -4.78 -34.68
N TRP A 169 22.86 -3.56 -35.10
CA TRP A 169 21.58 -2.96 -34.77
C TRP A 169 20.40 -3.74 -35.34
N GLU A 170 20.51 -4.24 -36.58
CA GLU A 170 19.49 -5.11 -37.18
C GLU A 170 19.27 -6.38 -36.34
N ARG A 171 20.34 -7.03 -35.88
CA ARG A 171 20.23 -8.21 -35.00
C ARG A 171 19.59 -7.89 -33.65
N VAL A 172 19.92 -6.74 -33.06
CA VAL A 172 19.30 -6.29 -31.80
C VAL A 172 17.79 -6.10 -32.00
N GLN A 173 17.37 -5.49 -33.11
CA GLN A 173 15.96 -5.35 -33.45
C GLN A 173 15.27 -6.70 -33.67
N GLU A 174 15.91 -7.64 -34.37
CA GLU A 174 15.37 -8.99 -34.56
C GLU A 174 15.18 -9.72 -33.22
N ILE A 175 16.16 -9.64 -32.33
CA ILE A 175 16.06 -10.22 -30.98
C ILE A 175 14.89 -9.59 -30.22
N ARG A 176 14.80 -8.25 -30.23
CA ARG A 176 13.72 -7.52 -29.58
C ARG A 176 12.35 -7.93 -30.10
N GLU A 177 12.18 -7.98 -31.42
CA GLU A 177 10.92 -8.39 -32.05
C GLU A 177 10.55 -9.82 -31.66
N ARG A 178 11.51 -10.74 -31.64
CA ARG A 178 11.30 -12.12 -31.19
C ARG A 178 10.90 -12.21 -29.72
N LEU A 179 11.49 -11.39 -28.86
CA LEU A 179 11.12 -11.37 -27.45
C LEU A 179 9.72 -10.76 -27.23
N MET A 180 9.37 -9.71 -27.98
CA MET A 180 8.11 -8.97 -27.84
C MET A 180 6.91 -9.62 -28.54
N SER A 181 7.15 -10.43 -29.58
CA SER A 181 6.09 -11.11 -30.36
C SER A 181 5.32 -12.19 -29.58
N GLY A 182 5.59 -12.38 -28.29
CA GLY A 182 4.77 -13.21 -27.40
C GLY A 182 5.02 -14.71 -27.51
N GLY A 183 6.19 -15.13 -28.02
CA GLY A 183 6.59 -16.53 -28.10
C GLY A 183 7.31 -17.08 -26.86
N ILE A 184 7.68 -16.21 -25.91
CA ILE A 184 8.35 -16.62 -24.68
C ILE A 184 7.31 -17.13 -23.69
N ARG A 185 7.47 -18.37 -23.24
CA ARG A 185 6.67 -18.91 -22.14
C ARG A 185 6.97 -18.15 -20.85
N ILE A 186 5.92 -17.62 -20.22
CA ILE A 186 5.92 -17.07 -18.87
C ILE A 186 5.23 -18.10 -17.97
N TRP A 187 5.94 -18.66 -17.00
CA TRP A 187 5.47 -19.77 -16.18
C TRP A 187 4.31 -19.39 -15.26
N ALA A 188 4.26 -18.13 -14.80
CA ALA A 188 3.13 -17.59 -14.05
C ALA A 188 1.80 -17.68 -14.81
N ASN A 189 1.83 -17.58 -16.15
CA ASN A 189 0.64 -17.68 -17.00
C ASN A 189 0.39 -19.12 -17.49
N GLU A 190 1.45 -19.90 -17.69
CA GLU A 190 1.41 -21.28 -18.20
C GLU A 190 2.09 -22.25 -17.24
N SER A 191 1.46 -22.51 -16.09
CA SER A 191 1.97 -23.50 -15.15
C SER A 191 1.93 -24.92 -15.72
N ILE A 192 2.97 -25.72 -15.46
CA ILE A 192 3.01 -27.14 -15.85
C ILE A 192 1.93 -27.98 -15.16
N TRP A 193 1.37 -27.49 -14.04
CA TRP A 193 0.36 -28.22 -13.27
C TRP A 193 -1.02 -28.18 -13.91
N THR A 194 -1.30 -27.13 -14.69
CA THR A 194 -2.56 -27.02 -15.42
C THR A 194 -2.53 -27.99 -16.60
N GLU A 195 -3.16 -29.16 -16.42
CA GLU A 195 -3.26 -30.27 -17.37
C GLU A 195 -3.76 -29.88 -18.78
N GLY A 196 -4.27 -28.66 -18.96
CA GLY A 196 -4.78 -28.12 -20.22
C GLY A 196 -3.74 -27.51 -21.19
N GLY A 197 -2.44 -27.49 -20.88
CA GLY A 197 -1.43 -26.96 -21.82
C GLY A 197 -1.41 -27.68 -23.18
N ALA A 198 -1.66 -28.99 -23.19
CA ALA A 198 -1.79 -29.78 -24.41
C ALA A 198 -3.13 -29.57 -25.13
N GLU A 199 -4.17 -29.14 -24.41
CA GLU A 199 -5.52 -28.95 -24.95
C GLU A 199 -5.71 -27.54 -25.52
N LYS A 200 -5.11 -26.51 -24.89
CA LYS A 200 -5.10 -25.13 -25.42
C LYS A 200 -4.27 -24.97 -26.70
N ALA A 201 -3.16 -25.72 -26.85
CA ALA A 201 -2.40 -25.75 -28.10
C ALA A 201 -3.17 -26.41 -29.27
N ARG A 202 -4.14 -27.29 -28.97
CA ARG A 202 -5.07 -27.84 -29.96
C ARG A 202 -6.21 -26.87 -30.28
N ALA A 203 -6.66 -26.09 -29.29
CA ALA A 203 -7.72 -25.10 -29.47
C ALA A 203 -7.26 -23.83 -30.21
N SER A 204 -5.98 -23.44 -30.12
CA SER A 204 -5.46 -22.22 -30.75
C SER A 204 -5.23 -22.32 -32.26
N GLY A 205 -5.45 -23.47 -32.90
CA GLY A 205 -5.63 -23.56 -34.36
C GLY A 205 -4.41 -23.23 -35.24
N VAL A 206 -3.22 -23.01 -34.67
CA VAL A 206 -1.97 -22.75 -35.43
C VAL A 206 -1.30 -24.05 -35.91
N GLY A 207 -1.94 -25.20 -35.69
CA GLY A 207 -1.56 -26.50 -36.23
C GLY A 207 -1.96 -26.63 -37.70
N ARG A 208 -1.02 -26.30 -38.59
CA ARG A 208 -0.83 -26.79 -39.97
C ARG A 208 -1.96 -27.70 -40.47
N ARG A 209 -2.75 -27.18 -41.42
CA ARG A 209 -3.56 -27.96 -42.36
C ARG A 209 -2.64 -28.94 -43.10
N GLY A 210 -2.41 -30.10 -42.49
CA GLY A 210 -2.07 -31.30 -43.23
C GLY A 210 -3.25 -31.58 -44.13
N THR A 211 -3.06 -31.30 -45.41
CA THR A 211 -3.99 -31.57 -46.51
C THR A 211 -4.34 -33.05 -46.53
N ARG A 212 -5.29 -33.47 -45.70
CA ARG A 212 -5.96 -34.76 -45.85
C ARG A 212 -6.83 -34.60 -47.10
N MET A 213 -6.32 -35.06 -48.24
CA MET A 213 -7.09 -35.19 -49.48
C MET A 213 -8.26 -36.14 -49.22
N SER A 214 -9.35 -35.57 -48.72
CA SER A 214 -10.67 -36.15 -48.72
C SER A 214 -11.20 -35.96 -50.13
N MET A 215 -11.13 -37.00 -50.95
CA MET A 215 -11.94 -37.11 -52.17
C MET A 215 -13.42 -37.11 -51.75
N ARG A 216 -14.02 -35.93 -51.67
CA ARG A 216 -15.47 -35.78 -51.64
C ARG A 216 -15.91 -35.30 -53.00
N HIS A 217 -16.74 -36.13 -53.62
CA HIS A 217 -17.49 -35.83 -54.81
C HIS A 217 -18.17 -34.45 -54.70
N GLU A 218 -17.87 -33.62 -55.69
CA GLU A 218 -18.59 -32.40 -55.99
C GLU A 218 -20.05 -32.72 -56.27
N ALA A 219 -20.94 -32.04 -55.57
CA ALA A 219 -22.29 -31.76 -56.04
C ALA A 219 -22.39 -30.25 -56.23
N PRO A 220 -22.66 -29.75 -57.44
CA PRO A 220 -22.98 -28.36 -57.66
C PRO A 220 -24.49 -28.19 -57.51
N ASP A 221 -24.95 -27.27 -56.66
CA ASP A 221 -25.99 -26.33 -57.12
C ASP A 221 -26.28 -25.20 -56.14
N ARG A 222 -26.28 -23.99 -56.70
CA ARG A 222 -27.25 -22.91 -56.50
C ARG A 222 -27.66 -22.56 -55.06
N ARG A 223 -27.34 -21.34 -54.64
CA ARG A 223 -28.27 -20.18 -54.78
C ARG A 223 -27.64 -18.91 -54.23
N TYR A 224 -27.76 -17.87 -55.04
CA TYR A 224 -27.69 -16.47 -54.64
C TYR A 224 -28.53 -16.21 -53.37
N SER A 225 -27.98 -15.46 -52.41
CA SER A 225 -28.77 -14.46 -51.69
C SER A 225 -27.92 -13.24 -51.37
N LEU A 226 -28.10 -12.23 -52.22
CA LEU A 226 -27.91 -10.83 -51.92
C LEU A 226 -28.71 -10.47 -50.65
N ARG A 227 -28.03 -9.93 -49.64
CA ARG A 227 -28.57 -9.08 -48.57
C ARG A 227 -27.34 -8.31 -48.07
N GLU A 228 -27.06 -7.10 -48.54
CA GLU A 228 -27.81 -5.87 -48.22
C GLU A 228 -28.42 -5.95 -46.82
N MET A 229 -27.72 -5.43 -45.83
CA MET A 229 -28.32 -4.50 -44.88
C MET A 229 -27.29 -3.50 -44.37
N ASP A 230 -27.57 -2.26 -44.73
CA ASP A 230 -27.09 -1.01 -44.17
C ASP A 230 -27.09 -0.96 -42.63
N GLY A 231 -26.17 -0.16 -42.12
CA GLY A 231 -26.58 0.99 -41.30
C GLY A 231 -26.59 0.82 -39.78
N ARG A 232 -25.75 1.65 -39.14
CA ARG A 232 -25.93 2.43 -37.88
C ARG A 232 -24.57 2.53 -37.19
N SER A 233 -23.79 3.61 -37.34
CA SER A 233 -24.04 4.96 -36.81
C SER A 233 -24.65 4.96 -35.40
N THR A 234 -23.80 5.10 -34.38
CA THR A 234 -24.12 5.94 -33.21
C THR A 234 -22.86 6.60 -32.67
N VAL A 235 -22.82 7.90 -32.89
CA VAL A 235 -22.07 8.93 -32.17
C VAL A 235 -22.51 8.97 -30.69
N ARG A 236 -21.56 9.10 -29.75
CA ARG A 236 -21.74 9.68 -28.39
C ARG A 236 -20.44 10.46 -28.10
N ARG A 237 -20.38 11.80 -28.16
CA ARG A 237 -20.88 12.83 -27.20
C ARG A 237 -20.38 12.52 -25.79
N ARG A 238 -19.28 13.10 -25.28
CA ARG A 238 -18.98 14.51 -24.89
C ARG A 238 -19.78 14.97 -23.67
N GLU A 239 -19.18 14.86 -22.49
CA GLU A 239 -19.40 15.56 -21.20
C GLU A 239 -18.08 15.37 -20.43
N GLU A 240 -17.45 16.28 -19.69
CA GLU A 240 -17.54 17.71 -19.39
C GLU A 240 -16.15 18.12 -18.87
#